data_AF-A0A2I0TTW9-F1
#
_entry.id   AF-A0A2I0TTW9-F1
#
_cell.length_a   1.000
_cell.length_b   1.000
_cell.length_c   1.000
_cell.angle_alpha   90.00
_cell.angle_beta   90.00
_cell.angle_gamma   90.00
#
_symmetry.space_group_name_H-M   'P 1'
#
loop_
_entity.id
_entity.type
_entity.pdbx_description
1 polymer ?
#
loop_
_entity_poly.entity_id
_entity_poly.type
_entity_poly.pdbx_seq_one_letter_code
_entity_poly.pdbx_strand_id
1 'polypeptide(L)'
;MAWCPGFHRGPQGQGGLRCCESPGRSDRSGLKECHGQRACSSLLLVRVVVQIQERPMRIDETRSLLSVFEEDAGTLTDYTNQLLQAMQRVYGAQHFALGKGDEEVISTLHYFSKVVDELNILHSELAKQLADTMVLPIIQFREKDLTEVSTLKDLFGLASNEHDVSMAKYSRLPKRKENEKLKAEVSKEVANARRKQHLSSLQYYCALNALQYRKRVAMMEPILGYTRGQINFFKKGAEMFSKRMDSFLSSVSGMVQSKTGLVTTTWERLYFFTQGGNLMCQPRGAVAGGLIQDLDNCSVMAVDCEDRRYCFQITTPTGKAGITLQAESKKEYEEWICAINNISRQIYLTDNPEAAAIKLNQTALQAVTPITSFGKKHEVHHPSQNVKNTENDKIIPNESAGIQDPTQLIAPGTPIQFDIVLPATEFLDQNRGGRRANPFGESEEGSKDEEEDSLLQQMFVVRFLGSMAVQSDDTSEVIYEAMRQVLAARAIHNIFRMTESHLMVTSKNLRLIDPQTQVTRTSFELATVTQFAAHQDNRRLIGFVVHLNETPGEESMSAYVFESNTEGEKICYAISLGKEIIEAKKFNLKT
;
A
#
# COMPACT_ATOMS: atom_id res chain seq x y z
N MET A 1 30.27 8.46 46.08
CA MET A 1 30.91 7.25 45.52
C MET A 1 31.26 7.55 44.07
N ALA A 2 32.54 7.80 43.80
CA ALA A 2 33.07 8.07 42.47
C ALA A 2 33.81 6.81 41.98
N TRP A 3 33.50 6.35 40.77
CA TRP A 3 34.24 5.29 40.10
C TRP A 3 35.20 5.92 39.09
N CYS A 4 36.49 5.68 39.29
CA CYS A 4 37.54 5.87 38.29
C CYS A 4 37.58 4.65 37.35
N PRO A 5 37.76 4.81 36.03
CA PRO A 5 38.23 3.73 35.18
C PRO A 5 39.77 3.71 35.13
N GLY A 6 40.32 2.51 35.32
CA GLY A 6 41.75 2.24 35.46
C GLY A 6 42.56 2.41 34.18
N PHE A 7 43.82 2.81 34.39
CA PHE A 7 44.89 2.74 33.39
C PHE A 7 45.44 1.30 33.35
N HIS A 8 45.19 0.59 32.25
CA HIS A 8 45.98 -0.59 31.89
C HIS A 8 47.32 -0.15 31.29
N ARG A 9 48.43 -0.54 31.93
CA ARG A 9 49.78 -0.47 31.38
C ARG A 9 49.99 -1.63 30.39
N GLY A 10 50.41 -1.30 29.17
CA GLY A 10 51.17 -2.20 28.30
C GLY A 10 52.60 -1.65 28.14
N PRO A 11 53.64 -2.51 28.01
CA PRO A 11 55.02 -2.08 27.91
C PRO A 11 55.42 -1.89 26.44
N GLN A 12 56.22 -0.85 26.15
CA GLN A 12 57.40 -0.84 25.26
C GLN A 12 57.66 0.57 24.72
N GLY A 13 58.94 0.94 24.66
CA GLY A 13 59.41 2.03 23.79
C GLY A 13 59.98 3.23 24.53
N GLN A 14 61.26 3.49 24.28
CA GLN A 14 62.05 4.65 24.69
C GLN A 14 61.34 5.99 24.42
N GLY A 15 61.50 6.97 25.32
CA GLY A 15 61.10 8.35 25.05
C GLY A 15 61.19 9.24 26.29
N GLY A 16 61.98 10.32 26.21
CA GLY A 16 62.33 11.22 27.31
C GLY A 16 61.14 11.85 28.05
N LEU A 17 61.36 12.09 29.35
CA LEU A 17 60.42 12.71 30.28
C LEU A 17 60.07 14.14 29.82
N ARG A 18 58.79 14.42 29.54
CA ARG A 18 58.23 15.77 29.53
C ARG A 18 57.25 15.91 30.68
N CYS A 19 57.49 16.90 31.54
CA CYS A 19 56.54 17.33 32.55
C CYS A 19 55.51 18.27 31.89
N CYS A 20 54.22 17.93 31.98
CA CYS A 20 53.14 18.83 31.61
C CYS A 20 52.94 19.86 32.73
N GLU A 21 53.73 20.94 32.74
CA GLU A 21 53.24 22.18 33.35
C GLU A 21 52.14 22.72 32.45
N SER A 22 50.96 23.01 33.02
CA SER A 22 49.85 23.66 32.32
C SER A 22 50.34 24.97 31.71
N PRO A 23 50.55 25.07 30.38
CA PRO A 23 50.82 26.36 29.80
C PRO A 23 49.49 27.11 29.90
N GLY A 24 49.48 28.27 30.54
CA GLY A 24 48.36 29.19 30.38
C GLY A 24 48.22 29.51 28.89
N ARG A 25 47.42 28.74 28.15
CA ARG A 25 47.20 28.81 26.69
C ARG A 25 46.32 30.00 26.29
N SER A 26 46.62 31.11 26.93
CA SER A 26 46.04 32.40 26.67
C SER A 26 47.19 33.36 26.81
N ASP A 27 47.60 33.99 25.71
CA ASP A 27 48.56 35.08 25.73
C ASP A 27 48.03 36.15 26.70
N ARG A 28 48.46 36.11 27.97
CA ARG A 28 48.23 37.19 28.92
C ARG A 28 49.12 38.33 28.47
N SER A 29 48.59 39.27 27.71
CA SER A 29 49.36 40.43 27.25
C SER A 29 49.35 41.57 28.30
N GLY A 30 50.52 42.16 28.51
CA GLY A 30 50.71 43.60 28.80
C GLY A 30 50.45 44.12 30.23
N LEU A 31 49.75 43.40 31.11
CA LEU A 31 49.32 43.96 32.40
C LEU A 31 50.43 44.23 33.43
N LYS A 32 51.60 43.56 33.36
CA LYS A 32 52.69 43.70 34.35
C LYS A 32 53.74 44.78 34.04
N GLU A 33 53.77 45.34 32.83
CA GLU A 33 54.97 46.04 32.32
C GLU A 33 54.79 47.56 32.15
N CYS A 34 53.67 48.12 32.62
CA CYS A 34 53.35 49.54 32.50
C CYS A 34 54.09 50.47 33.48
N HIS A 35 54.92 49.93 34.39
CA HIS A 35 55.55 50.72 35.46
C HIS A 35 57.04 51.04 35.27
N GLY A 36 57.74 50.45 34.28
CA GLY A 36 59.20 50.55 34.16
C GLY A 36 59.68 51.34 32.94
N GLN A 37 60.07 52.62 33.14
CA GLN A 37 60.83 53.38 32.16
C GLN A 37 62.25 52.84 32.02
N ARG A 38 62.61 52.28 30.87
CA ARG A 38 63.92 52.41 30.17
C ARG A 38 63.98 51.50 28.94
N ALA A 39 64.16 52.12 27.77
CA ALA A 39 64.63 51.60 26.46
C ALA A 39 64.02 50.31 25.84
N CYS A 40 63.61 49.29 26.60
CA CYS A 40 62.93 48.09 26.08
C CYS A 40 61.49 48.36 25.61
N SER A 41 60.88 49.46 26.05
CA SER A 41 59.50 49.81 25.72
C SER A 41 59.27 50.07 24.23
N SER A 42 60.26 50.54 23.46
CA SER A 42 60.06 50.85 22.03
C SER A 42 60.07 49.61 21.13
N LEU A 43 60.97 48.65 21.37
CA LEU A 43 61.01 47.37 20.64
C LEU A 43 59.84 46.46 21.03
N LEU A 44 59.41 46.49 22.30
CA LEU A 44 58.19 45.79 22.72
C LEU A 44 56.92 46.50 22.24
N LEU A 45 56.87 47.84 22.20
CA LEU A 45 55.75 48.53 21.54
C LEU A 45 55.68 48.13 20.08
N VAL A 46 56.79 48.02 19.35
CA VAL A 46 56.79 47.54 17.95
C VAL A 46 56.29 46.10 17.87
N ARG A 47 56.70 45.21 18.79
CA ARG A 47 56.23 43.82 18.82
C ARG A 47 54.74 43.70 19.17
N VAL A 48 54.28 44.54 20.10
CA VAL A 48 52.88 44.69 20.49
C VAL A 48 52.09 45.32 19.34
N VAL A 49 52.59 46.36 18.67
CA VAL A 49 52.00 47.03 17.50
C VAL A 49 51.90 46.07 16.30
N VAL A 50 52.92 45.23 16.05
CA VAL A 50 52.88 44.19 15.02
C VAL A 50 51.87 43.10 15.37
N GLN A 51 51.81 42.62 16.62
CA GLN A 51 50.73 41.74 17.07
C GLN A 51 49.35 42.43 17.06
N ILE A 52 49.31 43.76 17.22
CA ILE A 52 48.09 44.59 17.15
C ILE A 52 47.61 44.77 15.73
N GLN A 53 48.47 44.72 14.70
CA GLN A 53 48.02 44.81 13.31
C GLN A 53 47.43 43.49 12.79
N GLU A 54 47.88 42.35 13.31
CA GLU A 54 47.33 41.03 12.93
C GLU A 54 46.01 40.66 13.64
N ARG A 55 45.78 41.18 14.85
CA ARG A 55 44.58 40.86 15.66
C ARG A 55 43.24 41.46 15.16
N PRO A 56 43.15 42.69 14.62
CA PRO A 56 41.90 43.24 14.11
C PRO A 56 41.40 42.49 12.87
N MET A 57 42.30 42.01 12.01
CA MET A 57 41.95 41.14 10.89
C MET A 57 41.19 39.88 11.38
N ARG A 58 41.62 39.28 12.50
CA ARG A 58 40.92 38.13 13.10
C ARG A 58 39.57 38.49 13.73
N ILE A 59 39.33 39.75 14.10
CA ILE A 59 38.03 40.21 14.64
C ILE A 59 37.02 40.32 13.50
N ASP A 60 37.42 40.85 12.35
CA ASP A 60 36.57 40.95 11.17
C ASP A 60 36.22 39.55 10.63
N GLU A 61 37.18 38.63 10.62
CA GLU A 61 36.94 37.20 10.34
C GLU A 61 35.96 36.57 11.36
N THR A 62 36.13 36.87 12.66
CA THR A 62 35.23 36.36 13.71
C THR A 62 33.81 36.93 13.55
N ARG A 63 33.66 38.21 13.20
CA ARG A 63 32.37 38.83 12.87
C ARG A 63 31.71 38.15 11.67
N SER A 64 32.49 37.91 10.61
CA SER A 64 32.00 37.25 9.40
C SER A 64 31.56 35.81 9.66
N LEU A 65 32.28 35.07 10.50
CA LEU A 65 31.88 33.70 10.86
C LEU A 65 30.61 33.71 11.70
N LEU A 66 30.50 34.63 12.66
CA LEU A 66 29.32 34.75 13.50
C LEU A 66 28.08 35.20 12.76
N SER A 67 28.21 36.06 11.74
CA SER A 67 27.08 36.42 10.90
C SER A 67 26.53 35.21 10.14
N VAL A 68 27.40 34.30 9.68
CA VAL A 68 26.96 33.03 9.07
C VAL A 68 26.23 32.17 10.09
N PHE A 69 26.80 32.01 11.30
CA PHE A 69 26.13 31.26 12.37
C PHE A 69 24.77 31.86 12.76
N GLU A 70 24.64 33.18 12.77
CA GLU A 70 23.39 33.87 13.07
C GLU A 70 22.35 33.69 11.95
N GLU A 71 22.78 33.79 10.69
CA GLU A 71 21.93 33.54 9.51
C GLU A 71 21.41 32.10 9.50
N ASP A 72 22.29 31.12 9.73
CA ASP A 72 21.92 29.70 9.80
C ASP A 72 21.03 29.41 11.02
N ALA A 73 21.31 30.01 12.17
CA ALA A 73 20.46 29.89 13.37
C ALA A 73 19.08 30.52 13.15
N GLY A 74 19.02 31.65 12.45
CA GLY A 74 17.78 32.30 12.02
C GLY A 74 16.99 31.41 11.09
N THR A 75 17.65 30.84 10.07
CA THR A 75 17.03 29.91 9.10
C THR A 75 16.45 28.67 9.79
N LEU A 76 17.18 28.07 10.73
CA LEU A 76 16.70 26.94 11.54
C LEU A 76 15.50 27.31 12.41
N THR A 77 15.50 28.52 12.98
CA THR A 77 14.37 29.05 13.75
C THR A 77 13.14 29.26 12.86
N ASP A 78 13.34 29.86 11.69
CA ASP A 78 12.28 30.10 10.71
C ASP A 78 11.67 28.80 10.21
N TYR A 79 12.50 27.80 9.89
CA TYR A 79 12.02 26.46 9.53
C TYR A 79 11.16 25.85 10.65
N THR A 80 11.62 25.96 11.90
CA THR A 80 10.88 25.44 13.06
C THR A 80 9.54 26.16 13.24
N ASN A 81 9.51 27.49 13.04
CA ASN A 81 8.28 28.29 13.11
C ASN A 81 7.33 28.00 11.95
N GLN A 82 7.82 27.81 10.74
CA GLN A 82 7.01 27.42 9.58
C GLN A 82 6.36 26.04 9.80
N LEU A 83 7.13 25.08 10.34
CA LEU A 83 6.62 23.77 10.71
C LEU A 83 5.52 23.88 11.78
N LEU A 84 5.75 24.71 12.80
CA LEU A 84 4.75 25.01 13.83
C LEU A 84 3.46 25.58 13.23
N GLN A 85 3.57 26.56 12.34
CA GLN A 85 2.41 27.15 11.65
C GLN A 85 1.68 26.14 10.75
N ALA A 86 2.42 25.24 10.08
CA ALA A 86 1.81 24.16 9.30
C ALA A 86 1.01 23.21 10.20
N MET A 87 1.57 22.82 11.36
CA MET A 87 0.88 21.98 12.35
C MET A 87 -0.38 22.66 12.91
N GLN A 88 -0.33 23.96 13.22
CA GLN A 88 -1.50 24.73 13.66
C GLN A 88 -2.61 24.78 12.60
N ARG A 89 -2.26 24.86 11.32
CA ARG A 89 -3.24 24.80 10.22
C ARG A 89 -3.88 23.42 10.10
N VAL A 90 -3.10 22.35 10.22
CA VAL A 90 -3.61 20.97 10.25
C VAL A 90 -4.58 20.79 11.41
N TYR A 91 -4.22 21.28 12.60
CA TYR A 91 -5.09 21.29 13.77
C TYR A 91 -6.41 22.05 13.51
N GLY A 92 -6.33 23.27 12.98
CA GLY A 92 -7.51 24.09 12.67
C GLY A 92 -8.44 23.44 11.64
N ALA A 93 -7.90 22.72 10.65
CA ALA A 93 -8.69 22.02 9.64
C ALA A 93 -9.44 20.81 10.23
N GLN A 94 -8.92 20.15 11.26
CA GLN A 94 -9.59 19.01 11.90
C GLN A 94 -10.89 19.41 12.59
N HIS A 95 -10.98 20.63 13.14
CA HIS A 95 -12.21 21.15 13.75
C HIS A 95 -13.36 21.36 12.74
N PHE A 96 -13.06 21.58 11.46
CA PHE A 96 -14.08 21.71 10.40
C PHE A 96 -14.78 20.38 10.09
N ALA A 97 -14.11 19.24 10.32
CA ALA A 97 -14.65 17.91 10.04
C ALA A 97 -15.58 17.36 11.14
N LEU A 98 -15.70 18.05 12.28
CA LEU A 98 -16.54 17.64 13.43
C LEU A 98 -18.01 18.08 13.27
N GLY A 99 -18.59 17.89 12.08
CA GLY A 99 -20.02 18.03 11.81
C GLY A 99 -20.81 16.73 12.11
N LYS A 100 -22.13 16.73 11.89
CA LYS A 100 -22.97 15.53 12.04
C LYS A 100 -22.43 14.39 11.16
N GLY A 101 -21.84 13.38 11.80
CA GLY A 101 -21.20 12.24 11.17
C GLY A 101 -21.08 11.07 12.15
N ASP A 102 -20.47 9.97 11.71
CA ASP A 102 -20.28 8.75 12.48
C ASP A 102 -19.44 9.00 13.76
N GLU A 103 -20.01 8.69 14.93
CA GLU A 103 -19.41 8.88 16.26
C GLU A 103 -18.01 8.24 16.40
N GLU A 104 -17.77 7.10 15.73
CA GLU A 104 -16.45 6.46 15.72
C GLU A 104 -15.41 7.28 14.95
N VAL A 105 -15.82 7.95 13.87
CA VAL A 105 -14.93 8.83 13.09
C VAL A 105 -14.65 10.11 13.87
N ILE A 106 -15.68 10.68 14.50
CA ILE A 106 -15.56 11.88 15.35
C ILE A 106 -14.59 11.62 16.52
N SER A 107 -14.75 10.50 17.23
CA SER A 107 -13.86 10.14 18.34
C SER A 107 -12.42 9.87 17.89
N THR A 108 -12.23 9.26 16.73
CA THR A 108 -10.91 9.04 16.12
C THR A 108 -10.23 10.37 15.75
N LEU A 109 -10.95 11.27 15.07
CA LEU A 109 -10.44 12.60 14.74
C LEU A 109 -10.10 13.42 15.98
N HIS A 110 -10.93 13.32 17.03
CA HIS A 110 -10.67 13.98 18.31
C HIS A 110 -9.40 13.45 18.99
N TYR A 111 -9.09 12.15 18.84
CA TYR A 111 -7.83 11.60 19.35
C TYR A 111 -6.63 12.11 18.55
N PHE A 112 -6.70 12.13 17.21
CA PHE A 112 -5.65 12.74 16.39
C PHE A 112 -5.41 14.21 16.71
N SER A 113 -6.47 14.97 16.98
CA SER A 113 -6.37 16.37 17.40
C SER A 113 -5.53 16.53 18.67
N LYS A 114 -5.72 15.67 19.68
CA LYS A 114 -4.90 15.68 20.89
C LYS A 114 -3.42 15.37 20.62
N VAL A 115 -3.15 14.41 19.73
CA VAL A 115 -1.77 14.06 19.34
C VAL A 115 -1.09 15.24 18.65
N VAL A 116 -1.80 15.92 17.74
CA VAL A 116 -1.30 17.12 17.05
C VAL A 116 -1.05 18.26 18.04
N ASP A 117 -1.93 18.45 19.04
CA ASP A 117 -1.73 19.44 20.10
C ASP A 117 -0.45 19.17 20.91
N GLU A 118 -0.23 17.93 21.34
CA GLU A 118 0.98 17.57 22.08
C GLU A 118 2.25 17.76 21.22
N LEU A 119 2.20 17.40 19.93
CA LEU A 119 3.31 17.62 19.00
C LEU A 119 3.61 19.11 18.79
N ASN A 120 2.57 19.95 18.70
CA ASN A 120 2.67 21.40 18.59
C ASN A 120 3.35 22.02 19.84
N ILE A 121 3.06 21.49 21.03
CA ILE A 121 3.74 21.88 22.28
C ILE A 121 5.24 21.54 22.22
N LEU A 122 5.61 20.35 21.73
CA LEU A 122 7.03 19.96 21.58
C LEU A 122 7.78 20.88 20.61
N HIS A 123 7.19 21.20 19.46
CA HIS A 123 7.79 22.12 18.51
C HIS A 123 7.94 23.53 19.07
N SER A 124 6.93 24.01 19.82
CA SER A 124 6.98 25.31 20.50
C SER A 124 8.10 25.36 21.55
N GLU A 125 8.26 24.30 22.34
CA GLU A 125 9.33 24.19 23.34
C GLU A 125 10.72 24.17 22.68
N LEU A 126 10.88 23.41 21.59
CA LEU A 126 12.12 23.37 20.82
C LEU A 126 12.46 24.75 20.24
N ALA A 127 11.49 25.42 19.58
CA ALA A 127 11.70 26.75 19.00
C ALA A 127 12.17 27.76 20.04
N LYS A 128 11.51 27.78 21.21
CA LYS A 128 11.91 28.63 22.33
C LYS A 128 13.32 28.29 22.81
N GLN A 129 13.64 27.00 22.97
CA GLN A 129 14.96 26.58 23.42
C GLN A 129 16.07 26.98 22.43
N LEU A 130 15.81 26.90 21.11
CA LEU A 130 16.76 27.36 20.09
C LEU A 130 16.95 28.89 20.14
N ALA A 131 15.86 29.65 20.26
CA ALA A 131 15.95 31.10 20.42
C ALA A 131 16.80 31.49 21.65
N ASP A 132 16.53 30.89 22.81
CA ASP A 132 17.17 31.25 24.08
C ASP A 132 18.61 30.75 24.20
N THR A 133 18.92 29.57 23.68
CA THR A 133 20.21 28.89 23.93
C THR A 133 21.16 28.84 22.74
N MET A 134 20.68 29.18 21.54
CA MET A 134 21.49 29.23 20.33
C MET A 134 21.56 30.64 19.75
N VAL A 135 20.42 31.24 19.42
CA VAL A 135 20.36 32.54 18.72
C VAL A 135 20.77 33.68 19.65
N LEU A 136 20.15 33.78 20.83
CA LEU A 136 20.37 34.89 21.76
C LEU A 136 21.85 35.03 22.19
N PRO A 137 22.59 33.96 22.55
CA PRO A 137 24.01 34.09 22.89
C PRO A 137 24.88 34.62 21.74
N ILE A 138 24.58 34.25 20.48
CA ILE A 138 25.30 34.75 19.30
C ILE A 138 25.05 36.25 19.13
N ILE A 139 23.78 36.67 19.19
CA ILE A 139 23.40 38.09 19.10
C ILE A 139 24.08 38.89 20.21
N GLN A 140 24.01 38.41 21.46
CA GLN A 140 24.64 39.08 22.59
C GLN A 140 26.16 39.22 22.42
N PHE A 141 26.85 38.17 21.96
CA PHE A 141 28.29 38.26 21.71
C PHE A 141 28.62 39.29 20.62
N ARG A 142 27.84 39.33 19.54
CA ARG A 142 28.03 40.31 18.44
C ARG A 142 27.76 41.73 18.91
N GLU A 143 26.61 41.98 19.53
CA GLU A 143 26.13 43.33 19.83
C GLU A 143 26.76 43.92 21.07
N LYS A 144 27.17 43.09 22.04
CA LYS A 144 27.80 43.54 23.27
C LYS A 144 29.32 43.42 23.20
N ASP A 145 29.85 42.20 23.05
CA ASP A 145 31.28 41.94 23.24
C ASP A 145 32.12 42.49 22.08
N LEU A 146 31.67 42.31 20.83
CA LEU A 146 32.40 42.85 19.67
C LEU A 146 32.25 44.37 19.55
N THR A 147 31.08 44.91 19.88
CA THR A 147 30.86 46.38 19.92
C THR A 147 31.71 47.04 21.01
N GLU A 148 31.81 46.46 22.21
CA GLU A 148 32.70 46.91 23.28
C GLU A 148 34.16 47.00 22.80
N VAL A 149 34.64 45.95 22.13
CA VAL A 149 36.01 45.93 21.61
C VAL A 149 36.21 46.95 20.48
N SER A 150 35.22 47.13 19.61
CA SER A 150 35.26 48.14 18.53
C SER A 150 35.32 49.56 19.10
N THR A 151 34.46 49.88 20.06
CA THR A 151 34.44 51.22 20.69
C THR A 151 35.75 51.53 21.42
N LEU A 152 36.32 50.55 22.13
CA LEU A 152 37.62 50.70 22.78
C LEU A 152 38.77 50.87 21.77
N LYS A 153 38.70 50.20 20.62
CA LYS A 153 39.65 50.39 19.50
C LYS A 153 39.62 51.84 18.99
N ASP A 154 38.42 52.38 18.76
CA ASP A 154 38.25 53.74 18.26
C ASP A 154 38.73 54.79 19.28
N LEU A 155 38.40 54.61 20.56
CA LEU A 155 38.88 55.45 21.65
C LEU A 155 40.41 55.45 21.77
N PHE A 156 41.03 54.27 21.66
CA PHE A 156 42.49 54.14 21.62
C PHE A 156 43.07 54.85 20.39
N GLY A 157 42.48 54.66 19.21
CA GLY A 157 42.91 55.33 17.97
C GLY A 157 42.87 56.85 18.08
N LEU A 158 41.78 57.41 18.60
CA LEU A 158 41.65 58.86 18.85
C LEU A 158 42.71 59.37 19.85
N ALA A 159 42.91 58.66 20.96
CA ALA A 159 43.91 59.04 21.96
C ALA A 159 45.35 58.92 21.43
N SER A 160 45.61 57.95 20.54
CA SER A 160 46.89 57.80 19.86
C SER A 160 47.17 58.99 18.93
N ASN A 161 46.20 59.35 18.08
CA ASN A 161 46.31 60.51 17.19
C ASN A 161 46.53 61.82 17.96
N GLU A 162 45.83 62.01 19.08
CA GLU A 162 46.00 63.19 19.94
C GLU A 162 47.41 63.26 20.55
N HIS A 163 47.96 62.12 20.99
CA HIS A 163 49.34 62.04 21.46
C HIS A 163 50.34 62.34 20.35
N ASP A 164 50.16 61.80 19.14
CA ASP A 164 51.04 62.05 17.99
C ASP A 164 51.05 63.54 17.60
N VAL A 165 49.89 64.20 17.59
CA VAL A 165 49.77 65.64 17.35
C VAL A 165 50.47 66.44 18.46
N SER A 166 50.28 66.08 19.73
CA SER A 166 50.94 66.77 20.86
C SER A 166 52.46 66.63 20.81
N MET A 167 52.97 65.44 20.44
CA MET A 167 54.39 65.15 20.27
C MET A 167 54.98 65.92 19.09
N ALA A 168 54.25 66.02 17.98
CA ALA A 168 54.65 66.84 16.83
C ALA A 168 54.76 68.32 17.22
N LYS A 169 53.79 68.86 17.99
CA LYS A 169 53.84 70.23 18.52
C LYS A 169 55.05 70.45 19.44
N TYR A 170 55.33 69.51 20.35
CA TYR A 170 56.49 69.56 21.23
C TYR A 170 57.82 69.53 20.46
N SER A 171 57.93 68.68 19.43
CA SER A 171 59.15 68.55 18.62
C SER A 171 59.54 69.84 17.87
N ARG A 172 58.56 70.72 17.62
CA ARG A 172 58.73 71.99 16.89
C ARG A 172 59.09 73.18 17.79
N LEU A 173 59.29 72.97 19.10
CA LEU A 173 59.65 74.05 20.02
C LEU A 173 61.01 74.68 19.66
N PRO A 174 61.13 76.03 19.64
CA PRO A 174 62.35 76.72 19.22
C PRO A 174 63.48 76.59 20.26
N LYS A 175 64.65 76.09 19.85
CA LYS A 175 65.83 75.89 20.72
C LYS A 175 66.64 77.15 21.03
N ARG A 176 66.52 78.21 20.21
CA ARG A 176 67.35 79.43 20.32
C ARG A 176 66.76 80.53 21.22
N LYS A 177 65.45 80.49 21.50
CA LYS A 177 64.74 81.48 22.33
C LYS A 177 63.65 80.75 23.12
N GLU A 178 64.02 80.18 24.26
CA GLU A 178 63.12 79.35 25.06
C GLU A 178 62.10 80.23 25.82
N ASN A 179 60.82 80.01 25.54
CA ASN A 179 59.72 80.52 26.35
C ASN A 179 59.31 79.43 27.35
N GLU A 180 59.76 79.55 28.60
CA GLU A 180 59.52 78.57 29.66
C GLU A 180 58.02 78.31 29.90
N LYS A 181 57.16 79.34 29.78
CA LYS A 181 55.71 79.17 29.94
C LYS A 181 55.12 78.30 28.83
N LEU A 182 55.49 78.59 27.58
CA LEU A 182 55.03 77.81 26.41
C LEU A 182 55.56 76.37 26.45
N LYS A 183 56.83 76.19 26.84
CA LYS A 183 57.45 74.87 27.00
C LYS A 183 56.75 74.04 28.06
N ALA A 184 56.44 74.62 29.22
CA ALA A 184 55.71 73.95 30.29
C ALA A 184 54.28 73.58 29.86
N GLU A 185 53.59 74.46 29.13
CA GLU A 185 52.24 74.20 28.61
C GLU A 185 52.21 73.04 27.61
N VAL A 186 53.07 73.06 26.60
CA VAL A 186 53.15 71.97 25.61
C VAL A 186 53.64 70.66 26.24
N SER A 187 54.54 70.73 27.23
CA SER A 187 54.95 69.53 27.99
C SER A 187 53.79 68.92 28.78
N LYS A 188 52.92 69.76 29.36
CA LYS A 188 51.70 69.31 30.07
C LYS A 188 50.68 68.71 29.11
N GLU A 189 50.49 69.29 27.92
CA GLU A 189 49.66 68.72 26.86
C GLU A 189 50.13 67.31 26.47
N VAL A 190 51.42 67.13 26.20
CA VAL A 190 52.01 65.81 25.90
C VAL A 190 51.80 64.81 27.04
N ALA A 191 52.02 65.23 28.28
CA ALA A 191 51.84 64.36 29.44
C ALA A 191 50.38 63.89 29.60
N ASN A 192 49.41 64.79 29.36
CA ASN A 192 47.99 64.47 29.40
C ASN A 192 47.58 63.53 28.26
N ALA A 193 48.00 63.83 27.02
CA ALA A 193 47.71 62.99 25.85
C ALA A 193 48.31 61.59 26.00
N ARG A 194 49.55 61.49 26.51
CA ARG A 194 50.20 60.21 26.82
C ARG A 194 49.44 59.41 27.87
N ARG A 195 48.97 60.06 28.95
CA ARG A 195 48.16 59.39 29.98
C ARG A 195 46.86 58.83 29.38
N LYS A 196 46.18 59.61 28.53
CA LYS A 196 44.93 59.19 27.87
C LYS A 196 45.16 58.03 26.89
N GLN A 197 46.22 58.09 26.08
CA GLN A 197 46.60 56.99 25.19
C GLN A 197 46.94 55.72 26.00
N HIS A 198 47.68 55.85 27.10
CA HIS A 198 48.05 54.71 27.94
C HIS A 198 46.83 54.03 28.56
N LEU A 199 45.92 54.82 29.18
CA LEU A 199 44.72 54.28 29.80
C LEU A 199 43.79 53.60 28.79
N SER A 200 43.53 54.24 27.65
CA SER A 200 42.69 53.66 26.59
C SER A 200 43.31 52.39 25.99
N SER A 201 44.64 52.35 25.83
CA SER A 201 45.34 51.15 25.36
C SER A 201 45.19 49.98 26.33
N LEU A 202 45.31 50.22 27.65
CA LEU A 202 45.14 49.19 28.67
C LEU A 202 43.72 48.62 28.67
N GLN A 203 42.70 49.48 28.57
CA GLN A 203 41.31 49.06 28.49
C GLN A 203 41.06 48.22 27.23
N TYR A 204 41.54 48.68 26.07
CA TYR A 204 41.41 47.96 24.81
C TYR A 204 42.10 46.59 24.85
N TYR A 205 43.33 46.50 25.37
CA TYR A 205 44.05 45.22 25.45
C TYR A 205 43.43 44.25 26.47
N CYS A 206 42.93 44.77 27.59
CA CYS A 206 42.19 43.96 28.54
C CYS A 206 40.94 43.35 27.89
N ALA A 207 40.18 44.16 27.13
CA ALA A 207 39.01 43.70 26.39
C ALA A 207 39.37 42.66 25.31
N LEU A 208 40.46 42.86 24.55
CA LEU A 208 40.95 41.90 23.57
C LEU A 208 41.36 40.56 24.19
N ASN A 209 42.00 40.58 25.36
CA ASN A 209 42.37 39.37 26.07
C ASN A 209 41.13 38.62 26.57
N ALA A 210 40.16 39.34 27.13
CA ALA A 210 38.87 38.76 27.51
C ALA A 210 38.15 38.15 26.29
N LEU A 211 38.21 38.82 25.13
CA LEU A 211 37.59 38.36 23.89
C LEU A 211 38.14 37.01 23.42
N GLN A 212 39.43 36.71 23.65
CA GLN A 212 40.01 35.41 23.27
C GLN A 212 39.35 34.22 23.97
N TYR A 213 38.85 34.42 25.19
CA TYR A 213 38.09 33.40 25.90
C TYR A 213 36.61 33.46 25.55
N ARG A 214 36.03 34.67 25.51
CA ARG A 214 34.61 34.86 25.19
C ARG A 214 34.26 34.27 23.82
N LYS A 215 35.11 34.43 22.80
CA LYS A 215 34.88 33.83 21.46
C LYS A 215 34.72 32.31 21.49
N ARG A 216 35.51 31.61 22.33
CA ARG A 216 35.46 30.14 22.42
C ARG A 216 34.14 29.70 23.04
N VAL A 217 33.71 30.40 24.09
CA VAL A 217 32.43 30.16 24.75
C VAL A 217 31.28 30.47 23.80
N ALA A 218 31.30 31.64 23.15
CA ALA A 218 30.27 32.09 22.23
C ALA A 218 30.07 31.19 21.00
N MET A 219 31.09 30.41 20.60
CA MET A 219 30.95 29.41 19.53
C MET A 219 30.45 28.06 20.03
N MET A 220 30.84 27.64 21.24
CA MET A 220 30.50 26.32 21.77
C MET A 220 29.13 26.27 22.43
N GLU A 221 28.74 27.34 23.14
CA GLU A 221 27.50 27.40 23.90
C GLU A 221 26.25 27.27 23.01
N PRO A 222 26.16 27.93 21.83
CA PRO A 222 25.04 27.75 20.91
C PRO A 222 24.89 26.32 20.39
N ILE A 223 26.00 25.67 20.02
CA ILE A 223 25.99 24.28 19.52
C ILE A 223 25.55 23.31 20.63
N LEU A 224 26.01 23.56 21.87
CA LEU A 224 25.59 22.79 23.02
C LEU A 224 24.10 22.97 23.32
N GLY A 225 23.60 24.20 23.27
CA GLY A 225 22.18 24.55 23.42
C GLY A 225 21.30 23.85 22.40
N TYR A 226 21.67 23.98 21.11
CA TYR A 226 21.03 23.28 19.99
C TYR A 226 20.97 21.77 20.21
N THR A 227 22.11 21.14 20.51
CA THR A 227 22.20 19.68 20.66
C THR A 227 21.31 19.20 21.81
N ARG A 228 21.28 19.91 22.93
CA ARG A 228 20.39 19.60 24.06
C ARG A 228 18.92 19.77 23.70
N GLY A 229 18.58 20.80 22.93
CA GLY A 229 17.21 21.01 22.44
C GLY A 229 16.73 19.85 21.57
N GLN A 230 17.57 19.43 20.63
CA GLN A 230 17.27 18.29 19.76
C GLN A 230 17.09 16.99 20.56
N ILE A 231 18.01 16.69 21.50
CA ILE A 231 17.90 15.49 22.35
C ILE A 231 16.56 15.48 23.10
N ASN A 232 16.18 16.61 23.70
CA ASN A 232 14.92 16.71 24.43
C ASN A 232 13.71 16.53 23.52
N PHE A 233 13.71 17.16 22.34
CA PHE A 233 12.65 17.04 21.35
C PHE A 233 12.46 15.59 20.89
N PHE A 234 13.53 14.93 20.45
CA PHE A 234 13.45 13.54 19.99
C PHE A 234 13.09 12.57 21.11
N LYS A 235 13.59 12.78 22.33
CA LYS A 235 13.26 11.91 23.46
C LYS A 235 11.76 12.00 23.81
N LYS A 236 11.24 13.21 23.98
CA LYS A 236 9.81 13.42 24.27
C LYS A 236 8.93 12.97 23.10
N GLY A 237 9.37 13.21 21.86
CA GLY A 237 8.68 12.76 20.66
C GLY A 237 8.60 11.22 20.57
N ALA A 238 9.68 10.51 20.89
CA ALA A 238 9.69 9.05 20.91
C ALA A 238 8.78 8.46 22.01
N GLU A 239 8.67 9.13 23.16
CA GLU A 239 7.73 8.74 24.23
C GLU A 239 6.26 8.91 23.77
N MET A 240 5.96 9.98 23.02
CA MET A 240 4.64 10.23 22.43
C MET A 240 4.27 9.19 21.35
N PHE A 241 5.15 8.99 20.38
CA PHE A 241 4.99 8.00 19.30
C PHE A 241 5.46 6.61 19.74
N SER A 242 4.90 6.14 20.85
CA SER A 242 5.19 4.83 21.42
C SER A 242 4.41 3.70 20.72
N LYS A 243 4.66 2.44 21.12
CA LYS A 243 3.87 1.27 20.69
C LYS A 243 2.36 1.43 20.88
N ARG A 244 1.93 2.25 21.84
CA ARG A 244 0.50 2.56 22.04
C ARG A 244 -0.08 3.31 20.86
N MET A 245 0.68 4.24 20.28
CA MET A 245 0.32 4.96 19.07
C MET A 245 0.25 4.01 17.89
N ASP A 246 1.24 3.11 17.73
CA ASP A 246 1.23 2.11 16.66
C ASP A 246 -0.03 1.23 16.69
N SER A 247 -0.43 0.78 17.89
CA SER A 247 -1.67 0.02 18.08
C SER A 247 -2.90 0.85 17.71
N PHE A 248 -2.95 2.13 18.10
CA PHE A 248 -4.03 3.04 17.73
C PHE A 248 -4.10 3.23 16.21
N LEU A 249 -2.98 3.53 15.55
CA LEU A 249 -2.91 3.71 14.09
C LEU A 249 -3.33 2.43 13.34
N SER A 250 -2.95 1.26 13.85
CA SER A 250 -3.37 -0.04 13.30
C SER A 250 -4.89 -0.22 13.39
N SER A 251 -5.48 0.14 14.54
CA SER A 251 -6.94 0.12 14.74
C SER A 251 -7.66 1.08 13.78
N VAL A 252 -7.15 2.30 13.61
CA VAL A 252 -7.69 3.28 12.65
C VAL A 252 -7.58 2.76 11.23
N SER A 253 -6.44 2.16 10.84
CA SER A 253 -6.26 1.55 9.52
C SER A 253 -7.32 0.47 9.27
N GLY A 254 -7.53 -0.43 10.23
CA GLY A 254 -8.59 -1.45 10.14
C GLY A 254 -10.00 -0.86 10.03
N MET A 255 -10.29 0.21 10.78
CA MET A 255 -11.57 0.92 10.69
C MET A 255 -11.76 1.55 9.30
N VAL A 256 -10.73 2.20 8.74
CA VAL A 256 -10.76 2.79 7.40
C VAL A 256 -10.94 1.72 6.34
N GLN A 257 -10.20 0.61 6.40
CA GLN A 257 -10.34 -0.53 5.49
C GLN A 257 -11.75 -1.12 5.53
N SER A 258 -12.32 -1.27 6.74
CA SER A 258 -13.70 -1.73 6.93
C SER A 258 -14.73 -0.78 6.31
N LYS A 259 -14.60 0.54 6.54
CA LYS A 259 -15.54 1.55 6.05
C LYS A 259 -15.40 1.87 4.55
N THR A 260 -14.22 1.67 3.97
CA THR A 260 -13.96 1.91 2.54
C THR A 260 -14.09 0.66 1.67
N GLY A 261 -14.27 -0.52 2.28
CA GLY A 261 -14.29 -1.81 1.57
C GLY A 261 -12.94 -2.21 0.98
N LEU A 262 -11.87 -1.46 1.26
CA LEU A 262 -10.53 -1.67 0.72
C LEU A 262 -9.74 -2.58 1.67
N VAL A 263 -10.07 -3.88 1.68
CA VAL A 263 -9.26 -4.90 2.37
C VAL A 263 -8.05 -5.21 1.48
N THR A 264 -6.85 -4.77 1.89
CA THR A 264 -5.62 -5.22 1.21
C THR A 264 -5.30 -6.64 1.66
N THR A 265 -5.54 -7.59 0.79
CA THR A 265 -5.14 -8.99 0.94
C THR A 265 -3.67 -9.17 0.52
N THR A 266 -2.91 -9.95 1.29
CA THR A 266 -1.49 -10.26 1.00
C THR A 266 -1.31 -11.75 0.76
N TRP A 267 -0.42 -12.10 -0.18
CA TRP A 267 -0.14 -13.49 -0.57
C TRP A 267 1.30 -13.85 -0.23
N GLU A 268 1.50 -14.96 0.49
CA GLU A 268 2.82 -15.45 0.89
C GLU A 268 3.06 -16.86 0.34
N ARG A 269 4.28 -17.12 -0.16
CA ARG A 269 4.68 -18.45 -0.65
C ARG A 269 5.26 -19.27 0.49
N LEU A 270 4.52 -20.29 0.94
CA LEU A 270 4.86 -21.17 2.06
C LEU A 270 4.81 -22.64 1.62
N TYR A 271 5.43 -23.54 2.40
CA TYR A 271 5.39 -24.98 2.13
C TYR A 271 4.23 -25.62 2.90
N PHE A 272 3.30 -26.26 2.19
CA PHE A 272 2.15 -26.95 2.77
C PHE A 272 2.25 -28.46 2.59
N PHE A 273 1.80 -29.22 3.58
CA PHE A 273 1.74 -30.68 3.51
C PHE A 273 0.64 -31.24 4.42
N THR A 274 0.17 -32.44 4.12
CA THR A 274 -0.85 -33.14 4.92
C THR A 274 -0.21 -34.15 5.86
N GLN A 275 -0.60 -34.17 7.14
CA GLN A 275 -0.11 -35.14 8.12
C GLN A 275 -1.22 -35.53 9.11
N GLY A 276 -1.59 -36.82 9.14
CA GLY A 276 -2.53 -37.37 10.12
C GLY A 276 -3.89 -36.67 10.14
N GLY A 277 -4.47 -36.37 8.97
CA GLY A 277 -5.75 -35.65 8.86
C GLY A 277 -5.63 -34.12 8.93
N ASN A 278 -4.43 -33.58 9.15
CA ASN A 278 -4.21 -32.15 9.30
C ASN A 278 -3.49 -31.52 8.11
N LEU A 279 -3.80 -30.25 7.84
CA LEU A 279 -3.00 -29.38 6.98
C LEU A 279 -1.93 -28.67 7.81
N MET A 280 -0.68 -28.84 7.40
CA MET A 280 0.50 -28.28 8.05
C MET A 280 1.16 -27.24 7.14
N CYS A 281 1.84 -26.26 7.74
CA CYS A 281 2.60 -25.25 7.01
C CYS A 281 4.00 -25.06 7.62
N GLN A 282 5.03 -25.04 6.77
CA GLN A 282 6.41 -24.78 7.17
C GLN A 282 6.97 -23.58 6.40
N PRO A 283 7.31 -22.47 7.09
CA PRO A 283 8.02 -21.36 6.49
C PRO A 283 9.43 -21.76 6.05
N ARG A 284 9.96 -21.09 5.02
CA ARG A 284 11.34 -21.30 4.55
C ARG A 284 12.33 -20.94 5.66
N GLY A 285 13.13 -21.91 6.10
CA GLY A 285 14.12 -21.75 7.17
C GLY A 285 13.63 -22.16 8.57
N ALA A 286 12.36 -22.52 8.73
CA ALA A 286 11.85 -23.09 9.97
C ALA A 286 12.25 -24.57 10.12
N VAL A 287 12.58 -25.00 11.34
CA VAL A 287 12.99 -26.39 11.64
C VAL A 287 11.81 -27.37 11.61
N ALA A 288 10.59 -26.90 11.86
CA ALA A 288 9.37 -27.71 11.86
C ALA A 288 8.17 -26.93 11.31
N GLY A 289 7.16 -27.66 10.79
CA GLY A 289 5.89 -27.09 10.35
C GLY A 289 4.87 -26.97 11.49
N GLY A 290 4.06 -25.92 11.45
CA GLY A 290 2.93 -25.68 12.35
C GLY A 290 1.62 -26.24 11.81
N LEU A 291 0.70 -26.57 12.72
CA LEU A 291 -0.68 -26.95 12.39
C LEU A 291 -1.46 -25.71 11.90
N ILE A 292 -2.05 -25.80 10.72
CA ILE A 292 -2.91 -24.75 10.15
C ILE A 292 -4.38 -25.08 10.38
N GLN A 293 -4.80 -26.28 9.99
CA GLN A 293 -6.20 -26.66 9.99
C GLN A 293 -6.35 -28.17 10.14
N ASP A 294 -7.24 -28.60 11.02
CA ASP A 294 -7.76 -29.97 11.02
C ASP A 294 -8.73 -30.12 9.84
N LEU A 295 -8.47 -31.09 8.95
CA LEU A 295 -9.24 -31.28 7.72
C LEU A 295 -10.46 -32.17 7.92
N ASP A 296 -10.67 -32.75 9.11
CA ASP A 296 -11.82 -33.59 9.39
C ASP A 296 -13.13 -32.80 9.18
N ASN A 297 -14.03 -33.37 8.36
CA ASN A 297 -15.28 -32.75 7.92
C ASN A 297 -15.16 -31.33 7.32
N CYS A 298 -13.96 -30.91 6.88
CA CYS A 298 -13.81 -29.68 6.13
C CYS A 298 -14.31 -29.84 4.69
N SER A 299 -14.78 -28.76 4.07
CA SER A 299 -15.01 -28.73 2.63
C SER A 299 -13.91 -27.93 1.96
N VAL A 300 -13.52 -28.32 0.74
CA VAL A 300 -12.58 -27.56 -0.07
C VAL A 300 -13.21 -27.25 -1.42
N MET A 301 -13.10 -26.00 -1.85
CA MET A 301 -13.76 -25.51 -3.06
C MET A 301 -12.84 -24.59 -3.87
N ALA A 302 -13.04 -24.60 -5.19
CA ALA A 302 -12.53 -23.59 -6.10
C ALA A 302 -13.01 -22.20 -5.69
N VAL A 303 -12.12 -21.20 -5.67
CA VAL A 303 -12.52 -19.80 -5.42
C VAL A 303 -11.82 -18.85 -6.38
N ASP A 304 -12.56 -17.85 -6.85
CA ASP A 304 -11.96 -16.70 -7.52
C ASP A 304 -11.56 -15.69 -6.46
N CYS A 305 -10.26 -15.41 -6.41
CA CYS A 305 -9.70 -14.48 -5.46
C CYS A 305 -8.71 -13.57 -6.20
N GLU A 306 -9.01 -12.27 -6.27
CA GLU A 306 -8.13 -11.24 -6.85
C GLU A 306 -7.60 -11.55 -8.27
N ASP A 307 -8.41 -12.15 -9.14
CA ASP A 307 -7.98 -12.54 -10.50
C ASP A 307 -6.75 -13.48 -10.53
N ARG A 308 -6.51 -14.20 -9.42
CA ARG A 308 -5.45 -15.20 -9.33
C ARG A 308 -5.96 -16.55 -9.79
N ARG A 309 -5.22 -17.17 -10.70
CA ARG A 309 -5.48 -18.52 -11.20
C ARG A 309 -5.20 -19.56 -10.11
N TYR A 310 -5.97 -20.64 -10.15
CA TYR A 310 -5.75 -21.86 -9.35
C TYR A 310 -5.87 -21.64 -7.83
N CYS A 311 -6.80 -20.78 -7.42
CA CYS A 311 -7.11 -20.52 -6.02
C CYS A 311 -8.20 -21.47 -5.50
N PHE A 312 -7.99 -22.01 -4.31
CA PHE A 312 -8.95 -22.86 -3.62
C PHE A 312 -9.04 -22.48 -2.14
N GLN A 313 -10.20 -22.68 -1.54
CA GLN A 313 -10.46 -22.34 -0.15
C GLN A 313 -10.96 -23.55 0.63
N ILE A 314 -10.43 -23.70 1.83
CA ILE A 314 -10.86 -24.71 2.80
C ILE A 314 -11.84 -24.05 3.76
N THR A 315 -13.03 -24.62 3.89
CA THR A 315 -14.11 -24.16 4.77
C THR A 315 -14.26 -25.15 5.92
N THR A 316 -14.33 -24.60 7.13
CA THR A 316 -14.47 -25.41 8.35
C THR A 316 -15.85 -26.06 8.44
N PRO A 317 -16.05 -27.12 9.27
CA PRO A 317 -17.35 -27.78 9.43
C PRO A 317 -18.47 -26.83 9.92
N THR A 318 -18.10 -25.71 10.56
CA THR A 318 -19.03 -24.69 11.02
C THR A 318 -19.58 -23.78 9.91
N GLY A 319 -19.14 -23.99 8.67
CA GLY A 319 -19.48 -23.14 7.52
C GLY A 319 -18.69 -21.83 7.45
N LYS A 320 -17.77 -21.59 8.39
CA LYS A 320 -16.86 -20.44 8.33
C LYS A 320 -15.79 -20.68 7.28
N ALA A 321 -15.70 -19.74 6.35
CA ALA A 321 -14.61 -19.58 5.38
C ALA A 321 -13.25 -19.64 6.11
N GLY A 322 -12.45 -20.65 5.78
CA GLY A 322 -11.10 -20.82 6.32
C GLY A 322 -10.05 -20.26 5.37
N ILE A 323 -8.89 -20.93 5.27
CA ILE A 323 -7.74 -20.47 4.49
C ILE A 323 -7.95 -20.58 2.98
N THR A 324 -7.51 -19.56 2.25
CA THR A 324 -7.41 -19.54 0.78
C THR A 324 -5.97 -19.78 0.37
N LEU A 325 -5.76 -20.70 -0.59
CA LEU A 325 -4.46 -21.12 -1.10
C LEU A 325 -4.45 -21.02 -2.62
N GLN A 326 -3.26 -20.88 -3.20
CA GLN A 326 -3.03 -20.82 -4.64
C GLN A 326 -2.02 -21.89 -5.05
N ALA A 327 -2.35 -22.68 -6.07
CA ALA A 327 -1.43 -23.64 -6.70
C ALA A 327 -0.74 -23.04 -7.94
N GLU A 328 0.39 -23.60 -8.35
CA GLU A 328 1.17 -23.07 -9.49
C GLU A 328 0.70 -23.62 -10.84
N SER A 329 -0.06 -24.72 -10.83
CA SER A 329 -0.59 -25.35 -12.04
C SER A 329 -2.00 -25.93 -11.84
N LYS A 330 -2.72 -26.11 -12.95
CA LYS A 330 -4.04 -26.77 -12.97
C LYS A 330 -3.97 -28.18 -12.37
N LYS A 331 -2.90 -28.92 -12.65
CA LYS A 331 -2.70 -30.28 -12.13
C LYS A 331 -2.57 -30.27 -10.61
N GLU A 332 -1.67 -29.46 -10.06
CA GLU A 332 -1.50 -29.35 -8.60
C GLU A 332 -2.77 -28.87 -7.91
N TYR A 333 -3.47 -27.91 -8.52
CA TYR A 333 -4.74 -27.40 -8.05
C TYR A 333 -5.80 -28.49 -7.87
N GLU A 334 -6.01 -29.31 -8.91
CA GLU A 334 -6.95 -30.45 -8.87
C GLU A 334 -6.50 -31.50 -7.85
N GLU A 335 -5.20 -31.83 -7.82
CA GLU A 335 -4.63 -32.79 -6.88
C GLU A 335 -4.81 -32.35 -5.41
N TRP A 336 -4.60 -31.07 -5.10
CA TRP A 336 -4.80 -30.52 -3.74
C TRP A 336 -6.26 -30.57 -3.30
N ILE A 337 -7.19 -30.18 -4.16
CA ILE A 337 -8.64 -30.25 -3.86
C ILE A 337 -9.07 -31.70 -3.64
N CYS A 338 -8.62 -32.62 -4.50
CA CYS A 338 -8.91 -34.04 -4.36
C CYS A 338 -8.32 -34.63 -3.07
N ALA A 339 -7.06 -34.33 -2.77
CA ALA A 339 -6.39 -34.83 -1.56
C ALA A 339 -7.11 -34.38 -0.29
N ILE A 340 -7.44 -33.09 -0.18
CA ILE A 340 -8.13 -32.55 0.99
C ILE A 340 -9.54 -33.13 1.12
N ASN A 341 -10.31 -33.25 0.02
CA ASN A 341 -11.64 -33.87 0.05
C ASN A 341 -11.57 -35.35 0.50
N ASN A 342 -10.57 -36.09 0.04
CA ASN A 342 -10.40 -37.49 0.42
C ASN A 342 -10.01 -37.65 1.90
N ILE A 343 -9.17 -36.76 2.41
CA ILE A 343 -8.80 -36.72 3.83
C ILE A 343 -9.99 -36.35 4.70
N SER A 344 -10.76 -35.32 4.31
CA SER A 344 -11.97 -34.89 5.02
C SER A 344 -13.02 -36.00 5.14
N ARG A 345 -13.15 -36.83 4.10
CA ARG A 345 -14.03 -38.01 4.10
C ARG A 345 -13.39 -39.26 4.71
N GLN A 346 -12.22 -39.11 5.33
CA GLN A 346 -11.44 -40.16 5.98
C GLN A 346 -11.12 -41.36 5.07
N ILE A 347 -11.08 -41.16 3.75
CA ILE A 347 -10.90 -42.25 2.78
C ILE A 347 -9.54 -42.93 2.98
N TYR A 348 -8.48 -42.16 3.22
CA TYR A 348 -7.13 -42.70 3.45
C TYR A 348 -6.86 -43.08 4.91
N LEU A 349 -7.80 -42.82 5.81
CA LEU A 349 -7.69 -43.09 7.23
C LEU A 349 -8.49 -44.34 7.64
N THR A 350 -9.18 -44.99 6.70
CA THR A 350 -9.89 -46.25 6.90
C THR A 350 -9.01 -47.46 6.55
N ASP A 351 -9.28 -48.60 7.19
CA ASP A 351 -8.58 -49.86 6.95
C ASP A 351 -8.75 -50.40 5.51
N ASN A 352 -9.79 -49.93 4.78
CA ASN A 352 -10.04 -50.30 3.39
C ASN A 352 -10.46 -49.07 2.54
N PRO A 353 -9.49 -48.28 2.05
CA PRO A 353 -9.74 -47.03 1.30
C PRO A 353 -10.50 -47.26 -0.01
N GLU A 354 -10.29 -48.41 -0.66
CA GLU A 354 -10.90 -48.73 -1.95
C GLU A 354 -12.41 -48.98 -1.81
N ALA A 355 -12.82 -49.73 -0.78
CA ALA A 355 -14.24 -49.96 -0.49
C ALA A 355 -14.98 -48.67 -0.11
N ALA A 356 -14.33 -47.78 0.65
CA ALA A 356 -14.91 -46.49 1.03
C ALA A 356 -15.11 -45.57 -0.19
N ALA A 357 -14.14 -45.52 -1.10
CA ALA A 357 -14.24 -44.76 -2.35
C ALA A 357 -15.37 -45.29 -3.26
N ILE A 358 -15.50 -46.62 -3.39
CA ILE A 358 -16.57 -47.25 -4.19
C ILE A 358 -17.95 -46.88 -3.65
N LYS A 359 -18.17 -47.00 -2.34
CA LYS A 359 -19.47 -46.72 -1.70
C LYS A 359 -19.89 -45.26 -1.86
N LEU A 360 -18.94 -44.35 -1.73
CA LEU A 360 -19.15 -42.91 -1.90
C LEU A 360 -19.57 -42.57 -3.34
N ASN A 361 -18.88 -43.15 -4.33
CA ASN A 361 -19.21 -42.98 -5.74
C ASN A 361 -20.62 -43.54 -6.07
N GLN A 362 -20.97 -44.69 -5.48
CA GLN A 362 -22.28 -45.32 -5.66
C GLN A 362 -23.42 -44.48 -5.04
N THR A 363 -23.17 -43.85 -3.90
CA THR A 363 -24.14 -42.96 -3.24
C THR A 363 -24.33 -41.66 -4.04
N ALA A 364 -23.25 -41.12 -4.60
CA ALA A 364 -23.31 -39.95 -5.47
C ALA A 364 -24.14 -40.23 -6.73
N LEU A 365 -23.94 -41.39 -7.37
CA LEU A 365 -24.73 -41.84 -8.53
C LEU A 365 -26.22 -42.03 -8.22
N GLN A 366 -26.58 -42.50 -7.02
CA GLN A 366 -27.98 -42.68 -6.62
C GLN A 366 -28.70 -41.36 -6.31
N ALA A 367 -27.97 -40.33 -5.88
CA ALA A 367 -28.54 -39.02 -5.57
C ALA A 367 -28.95 -38.20 -6.80
N VAL A 368 -28.51 -38.60 -8.00
CA VAL A 368 -28.76 -37.92 -9.27
C VAL A 368 -29.58 -38.70 -10.30
N THR A 369 -30.02 -39.91 -9.96
CA THR A 369 -31.00 -40.65 -10.77
C THR A 369 -32.42 -40.17 -10.40
N PRO A 370 -33.25 -39.66 -11.34
CA PRO A 370 -34.62 -39.28 -11.02
C PRO A 370 -35.49 -40.50 -10.66
N ILE A 371 -36.50 -40.31 -9.80
CA ILE A 371 -37.52 -41.33 -9.45
C ILE A 371 -38.53 -41.56 -10.60
N THR A 372 -38.35 -40.97 -11.78
CA THR A 372 -39.27 -41.14 -12.92
C THR A 372 -38.89 -42.32 -13.80
N SER A 373 -38.76 -43.50 -13.20
CA SER A 373 -38.85 -44.79 -13.90
C SER A 373 -39.31 -45.92 -12.97
N PHE A 374 -40.29 -45.64 -12.11
CA PHE A 374 -41.11 -46.68 -11.46
C PHE A 374 -42.57 -46.54 -11.86
N GLY A 375 -42.84 -46.83 -13.12
CA GLY A 375 -44.17 -47.03 -13.67
C GLY A 375 -44.47 -48.50 -13.93
N LYS A 376 -44.29 -49.38 -12.93
CA LYS A 376 -45.13 -50.57 -12.64
C LYS A 376 -44.43 -51.47 -11.62
N LYS A 377 -45.09 -51.65 -10.48
CA LYS A 377 -44.80 -52.68 -9.48
C LYS A 377 -44.54 -54.03 -10.16
N HIS A 378 -43.36 -54.60 -9.93
CA HIS A 378 -43.20 -56.04 -9.82
C HIS A 378 -42.74 -56.33 -8.39
N GLU A 379 -43.71 -56.52 -7.50
CA GLU A 379 -43.48 -57.31 -6.29
C GLU A 379 -43.11 -58.72 -6.74
N VAL A 380 -41.87 -59.15 -6.50
CA VAL A 380 -41.56 -60.57 -6.33
C VAL A 380 -40.56 -60.73 -5.19
N HIS A 381 -41.12 -61.09 -4.04
CA HIS A 381 -40.46 -61.74 -2.92
C HIS A 381 -39.66 -62.98 -3.37
N HIS A 382 -38.46 -63.15 -2.83
CA HIS A 382 -37.83 -64.47 -2.78
C HIS A 382 -38.65 -65.42 -1.89
N PRO A 383 -38.80 -66.71 -2.28
CA PRO A 383 -39.78 -67.60 -1.68
C PRO A 383 -39.21 -68.39 -0.49
N SER A 384 -40.05 -68.54 0.53
CA SER A 384 -40.01 -69.69 1.46
C SER A 384 -41.36 -70.40 1.40
N GLN A 385 -41.32 -71.58 0.80
CA GLN A 385 -42.18 -72.75 1.02
C GLN A 385 -43.71 -72.61 0.91
N ASN A 386 -44.23 -73.43 -0.01
CA ASN A 386 -45.33 -74.39 0.13
C ASN A 386 -46.62 -74.17 -0.70
N VAL A 387 -46.81 -75.12 -1.63
CA VAL A 387 -48.07 -75.73 -2.12
C VAL A 387 -48.70 -75.22 -3.45
N LYS A 388 -48.45 -76.02 -4.50
CA LYS A 388 -49.32 -76.52 -5.60
C LYS A 388 -49.87 -75.60 -6.71
N ASN A 389 -49.62 -76.08 -7.95
CA ASN A 389 -50.51 -76.18 -9.12
C ASN A 389 -50.85 -74.88 -9.89
N THR A 390 -50.94 -74.75 -11.22
CA THR A 390 -50.64 -75.53 -12.46
C THR A 390 -50.83 -74.54 -13.64
N GLU A 391 -50.18 -74.77 -14.79
CA GLU A 391 -50.54 -74.36 -16.19
C GLU A 391 -50.48 -72.86 -16.60
N ASN A 392 -49.55 -72.46 -17.47
CA ASN A 392 -49.57 -72.46 -18.96
C ASN A 392 -50.50 -71.39 -19.59
N ASP A 393 -49.92 -70.35 -20.23
CA ASP A 393 -49.98 -70.25 -21.70
C ASP A 393 -49.12 -69.12 -22.28
N LYS A 394 -48.54 -69.43 -23.44
CA LYS A 394 -47.66 -68.61 -24.30
C LYS A 394 -48.49 -67.77 -25.28
N ILE A 395 -48.19 -66.48 -25.45
CA ILE A 395 -48.35 -65.75 -26.72
C ILE A 395 -47.24 -64.67 -26.84
N ILE A 396 -46.54 -64.65 -27.98
CA ILE A 396 -45.56 -63.64 -28.47
C ILE A 396 -46.06 -63.18 -29.87
N PRO A 397 -45.57 -62.09 -30.49
CA PRO A 397 -45.80 -60.65 -30.24
C PRO A 397 -46.51 -59.97 -31.43
N ASN A 398 -46.78 -58.67 -31.34
CA ASN A 398 -46.74 -57.81 -32.54
C ASN A 398 -46.16 -56.43 -32.19
N GLU A 399 -45.16 -56.03 -32.98
CA GLU A 399 -44.39 -54.80 -32.89
C GLU A 399 -45.19 -53.58 -33.38
N SER A 400 -45.01 -52.43 -32.70
CA SER A 400 -44.89 -51.13 -33.37
C SER A 400 -44.45 -50.03 -32.38
N ALA A 401 -43.48 -49.23 -32.84
CA ALA A 401 -42.95 -47.97 -32.28
C ALA A 401 -41.97 -48.11 -31.11
N GLY A 402 -40.68 -48.14 -31.45
CA GLY A 402 -39.57 -48.07 -30.51
C GLY A 402 -39.58 -46.74 -29.76
N ILE A 403 -39.64 -46.83 -28.44
CA ILE A 403 -39.29 -45.76 -27.51
C ILE A 403 -37.77 -45.56 -27.65
N GLN A 404 -37.33 -44.41 -28.15
CA GLN A 404 -35.91 -44.06 -28.13
C GLN A 404 -35.49 -43.91 -26.66
N ASP A 405 -34.36 -44.53 -26.29
CA ASP A 405 -33.79 -44.44 -24.95
C ASP A 405 -33.32 -42.98 -24.72
N PRO A 406 -33.81 -42.25 -23.71
CA PRO A 406 -33.45 -40.85 -23.46
C PRO A 406 -31.94 -40.61 -23.33
N THR A 407 -31.19 -41.67 -23.00
CA THR A 407 -29.73 -41.63 -22.86
C THR A 407 -28.97 -41.52 -24.19
N GLN A 408 -29.62 -41.76 -25.34
CA GLN A 408 -29.00 -41.64 -26.67
C GLN A 408 -29.04 -40.22 -27.26
N LEU A 409 -29.68 -39.25 -26.60
CA LEU A 409 -29.78 -37.87 -27.09
C LEU A 409 -28.52 -37.03 -26.81
N ILE A 410 -27.68 -37.48 -25.89
CA ILE A 410 -26.47 -36.80 -25.42
C ILE A 410 -25.23 -37.46 -26.01
N ALA A 411 -24.22 -36.67 -26.42
CA ALA A 411 -22.97 -37.21 -26.92
C ALA A 411 -22.15 -37.90 -25.80
N PRO A 412 -21.90 -39.22 -25.85
CA PRO A 412 -21.15 -39.92 -24.83
C PRO A 412 -19.69 -39.45 -24.77
N GLY A 413 -19.18 -39.16 -23.57
CA GLY A 413 -17.76 -38.90 -23.34
C GLY A 413 -17.31 -37.44 -23.44
N THR A 414 -18.18 -36.52 -23.85
CA THR A 414 -17.87 -35.08 -23.82
C THR A 414 -18.20 -34.49 -22.43
N PRO A 415 -17.24 -33.86 -21.72
CA PRO A 415 -17.48 -33.28 -20.41
C PRO A 415 -18.54 -32.16 -20.44
N ILE A 416 -19.38 -32.09 -19.40
CA ILE A 416 -20.27 -30.95 -19.18
C ILE A 416 -19.41 -29.73 -18.84
N GLN A 417 -19.63 -28.63 -19.56
CA GLN A 417 -18.93 -27.37 -19.35
C GLN A 417 -19.75 -26.47 -18.43
N PHE A 418 -19.13 -25.95 -17.37
CA PHE A 418 -19.77 -25.03 -16.41
C PHE A 418 -19.35 -23.57 -16.61
N ASP A 419 -18.40 -23.33 -17.52
CA ASP A 419 -17.94 -22.03 -17.95
C ASP A 419 -18.28 -21.83 -19.43
N ILE A 420 -18.89 -20.68 -19.75
CA ILE A 420 -19.40 -20.38 -21.10
C ILE A 420 -18.33 -19.83 -22.06
N VAL A 421 -17.07 -19.74 -21.62
CA VAL A 421 -15.96 -19.17 -22.40
C VAL A 421 -15.20 -20.30 -23.09
N LEU A 422 -15.36 -20.42 -24.40
CA LEU A 422 -14.54 -21.29 -25.24
C LEU A 422 -13.12 -20.70 -25.33
N PRO A 423 -12.04 -21.45 -25.06
CA PRO A 423 -10.67 -20.94 -25.09
C PRO A 423 -10.13 -20.51 -26.47
N ALA A 424 -10.91 -20.58 -27.55
CA ALA A 424 -10.38 -20.58 -28.93
C ALA A 424 -10.76 -19.38 -29.81
N THR A 425 -11.70 -18.51 -29.42
CA THR A 425 -12.13 -17.39 -30.29
C THR A 425 -11.43 -16.06 -30.02
N GLU A 426 -10.74 -15.90 -28.87
CA GLU A 426 -10.08 -14.63 -28.52
C GLU A 426 -8.86 -14.29 -29.38
N PHE A 427 -8.33 -15.22 -30.18
CA PHE A 427 -7.11 -15.00 -30.96
C PHE A 427 -7.29 -14.52 -32.41
N LEU A 428 -8.53 -14.46 -32.95
CA LEU A 428 -8.77 -14.05 -34.35
C LEU A 428 -9.39 -12.67 -34.52
N ASP A 429 -10.11 -12.13 -33.53
CA ASP A 429 -10.74 -10.80 -33.66
C ASP A 429 -9.87 -9.63 -33.18
N GLN A 430 -8.75 -9.87 -32.51
CA GLN A 430 -7.81 -8.81 -32.12
C GLN A 430 -7.01 -8.20 -33.29
N ASN A 431 -7.12 -8.75 -34.51
CA ASN A 431 -6.43 -8.23 -35.70
C ASN A 431 -7.34 -7.53 -36.73
N ARG A 432 -8.58 -7.19 -36.37
CA ARG A 432 -9.37 -6.18 -37.12
C ARG A 432 -9.88 -5.08 -36.20
N GLY A 433 -9.02 -4.09 -35.99
CA GLY A 433 -9.44 -2.72 -35.68
C GLY A 433 -9.55 -2.36 -34.20
N GLY A 434 -8.44 -2.39 -33.47
CA GLY A 434 -8.35 -1.72 -32.17
C GLY A 434 -8.57 -0.20 -32.31
N ARG A 435 -9.72 0.31 -31.85
CA ARG A 435 -9.93 1.75 -31.66
C ARG A 435 -9.50 2.13 -30.24
N ARG A 436 -8.31 2.75 -30.13
CA ARG A 436 -7.90 3.49 -28.94
C ARG A 436 -8.86 4.67 -28.76
N ALA A 437 -9.56 4.73 -27.62
CA ALA A 437 -10.35 5.89 -27.25
C ALA A 437 -9.43 7.07 -26.93
N ASN A 438 -9.68 8.22 -27.58
CA ASN A 438 -9.03 9.50 -27.30
C ASN A 438 -9.75 10.17 -26.09
N PRO A 439 -9.07 10.90 -25.19
CA PRO A 439 -9.67 11.43 -23.96
C PRO A 439 -10.51 12.71 -24.16
N PHE A 440 -10.70 13.15 -25.40
CA PHE A 440 -11.56 14.27 -25.75
C PHE A 440 -12.60 13.76 -26.74
N GLY A 441 -13.84 13.70 -26.26
CA GLY A 441 -14.96 13.10 -26.97
C GLY A 441 -15.31 13.85 -28.25
N GLU A 442 -15.14 13.17 -29.37
CA GLU A 442 -15.87 13.39 -30.62
C GLU A 442 -16.17 12.01 -31.21
N SER A 443 -17.46 11.67 -31.32
CA SER A 443 -17.96 10.42 -31.89
C SER A 443 -18.18 10.60 -33.40
N GLU A 444 -17.37 9.94 -34.23
CA GLU A 444 -17.62 9.87 -35.67
C GLU A 444 -18.44 8.64 -36.07
N GLU A 445 -19.56 8.96 -36.72
CA GLU A 445 -20.33 8.25 -37.74
C GLU A 445 -20.72 6.78 -37.49
N GLY A 446 -22.02 6.62 -37.22
CA GLY A 446 -22.72 5.34 -37.16
C GLY A 446 -22.65 4.60 -38.49
N SER A 447 -22.05 3.41 -38.44
CA SER A 447 -22.10 2.42 -39.51
C SER A 447 -23.49 1.79 -39.57
N LYS A 448 -23.99 1.57 -40.80
CA LYS A 448 -25.33 1.11 -41.20
C LYS A 448 -25.87 -0.19 -40.57
N ASP A 449 -25.14 -0.85 -39.68
CA ASP A 449 -25.55 -2.09 -39.02
C ASP A 449 -26.49 -1.88 -37.82
N GLU A 450 -26.55 -0.66 -37.24
CA GLU A 450 -27.39 -0.36 -36.07
C GLU A 450 -28.89 -0.24 -36.39
N GLU A 451 -29.27 0.08 -37.63
CA GLU A 451 -30.69 0.19 -38.02
C GLU A 451 -31.39 -1.19 -38.04
N GLU A 452 -30.67 -2.30 -38.30
CA GLU A 452 -31.28 -3.63 -38.43
C GLU A 452 -31.55 -4.33 -37.08
N ASP A 453 -30.79 -4.02 -36.04
CA ASP A 453 -30.97 -4.56 -34.68
C ASP A 453 -32.08 -3.82 -33.89
N SER A 454 -32.57 -2.70 -34.42
CA SER A 454 -33.57 -1.84 -33.75
C SER A 454 -34.99 -2.40 -33.67
N LEU A 455 -35.33 -3.46 -34.43
CA LEU A 455 -36.69 -4.02 -34.50
C LEU A 455 -37.06 -4.94 -33.33
N LEU A 456 -36.05 -5.55 -32.69
CA LEU A 456 -36.24 -6.41 -31.53
C LEU A 456 -34.98 -6.34 -30.67
N GLN A 457 -35.13 -5.84 -29.45
CA GLN A 457 -34.08 -5.85 -28.44
C GLN A 457 -34.73 -6.11 -27.08
N GLN A 458 -34.66 -7.35 -26.61
CA GLN A 458 -35.16 -7.74 -25.28
C GLN A 458 -34.01 -8.27 -24.43
N MET A 459 -33.89 -7.76 -23.22
CA MET A 459 -32.82 -8.13 -22.29
C MET A 459 -33.41 -8.90 -21.11
N PHE A 460 -32.80 -10.04 -20.79
CA PHE A 460 -33.17 -10.90 -19.67
C PHE A 460 -31.95 -11.16 -18.79
N VAL A 461 -32.13 -11.26 -17.49
CA VAL A 461 -31.05 -11.68 -16.60
C VAL A 461 -31.10 -13.20 -16.50
N VAL A 462 -29.99 -13.84 -16.85
CA VAL A 462 -29.85 -15.29 -16.84
C VAL A 462 -28.58 -15.69 -16.11
N ARG A 463 -28.55 -16.91 -15.60
CA ARG A 463 -27.37 -17.53 -15.01
C ARG A 463 -27.04 -18.79 -15.78
N PHE A 464 -25.82 -18.88 -16.28
CA PHE A 464 -25.38 -20.07 -16.99
C PHE A 464 -25.25 -21.25 -16.02
N LEU A 465 -25.93 -22.34 -16.33
CA LEU A 465 -25.90 -23.57 -15.53
C LEU A 465 -24.92 -24.57 -16.11
N GLY A 466 -24.80 -24.64 -17.44
CA GLY A 466 -23.84 -25.47 -18.13
C GLY A 466 -24.21 -25.71 -19.58
N SER A 467 -23.26 -26.25 -20.34
CA SER A 467 -23.46 -26.70 -21.71
C SER A 467 -22.92 -28.10 -21.90
N MET A 468 -23.47 -28.79 -22.89
CA MET A 468 -23.01 -30.12 -23.27
C MET A 468 -23.30 -30.41 -24.73
N ALA A 469 -22.45 -31.25 -25.33
CA ALA A 469 -22.64 -31.71 -26.70
C ALA A 469 -23.85 -32.66 -26.81
N VAL A 470 -24.64 -32.50 -27.87
CA VAL A 470 -25.86 -33.26 -28.13
C VAL A 470 -25.81 -33.90 -29.52
N GLN A 471 -26.58 -34.99 -29.71
CA GLN A 471 -26.55 -35.77 -30.95
C GLN A 471 -27.71 -35.47 -31.90
N SER A 472 -28.74 -34.77 -31.45
CA SER A 472 -29.91 -34.42 -32.27
C SER A 472 -30.51 -33.08 -31.83
N ASP A 473 -31.22 -32.44 -32.74
CA ASP A 473 -32.06 -31.26 -32.47
C ASP A 473 -33.51 -31.45 -32.98
N ASP A 474 -33.92 -32.69 -33.25
CA ASP A 474 -35.24 -33.02 -33.78
C ASP A 474 -36.38 -32.64 -32.82
N THR A 475 -36.16 -32.73 -31.51
CA THR A 475 -37.19 -32.48 -30.49
C THR A 475 -36.66 -31.62 -29.35
N SER A 476 -37.56 -30.95 -28.63
CA SER A 476 -37.22 -30.23 -27.40
C SER A 476 -36.83 -31.15 -26.24
N GLU A 477 -37.00 -32.48 -26.37
CA GLU A 477 -36.63 -33.45 -25.33
C GLU A 477 -35.13 -33.44 -25.05
N VAL A 478 -34.31 -33.17 -26.05
CA VAL A 478 -32.86 -33.01 -25.89
C VAL A 478 -32.49 -31.91 -24.89
N ILE A 479 -33.29 -30.83 -24.83
CA ILE A 479 -33.08 -29.71 -23.92
C ILE A 479 -33.42 -30.13 -22.49
N TYR A 480 -34.49 -30.90 -22.30
CA TYR A 480 -34.87 -31.40 -20.98
C TYR A 480 -33.87 -32.40 -20.43
N GLU A 481 -33.35 -33.28 -21.28
CA GLU A 481 -32.28 -34.20 -20.91
C GLU A 481 -30.98 -33.44 -20.60
N ALA A 482 -30.63 -32.41 -21.37
CA ALA A 482 -29.49 -31.56 -21.08
C ALA A 482 -29.65 -30.80 -19.75
N MET A 483 -30.83 -30.24 -19.47
CA MET A 483 -31.15 -29.64 -18.17
C MET A 483 -30.94 -30.63 -17.03
N ARG A 484 -31.43 -31.86 -17.20
CA ARG A 484 -31.30 -32.92 -16.19
C ARG A 484 -29.84 -33.26 -15.90
N GLN A 485 -29.04 -33.51 -16.94
CA GLN A 485 -27.63 -33.88 -16.82
C GLN A 485 -26.77 -32.74 -16.25
N VAL A 486 -27.00 -31.50 -16.70
CA VAL A 486 -26.32 -30.32 -16.17
C VAL A 486 -26.65 -30.12 -14.69
N LEU A 487 -27.93 -30.13 -14.31
CA LEU A 487 -28.33 -29.96 -12.91
C LEU A 487 -27.84 -31.10 -12.01
N ALA A 488 -27.88 -32.34 -12.51
CA ALA A 488 -27.33 -33.50 -11.82
C ALA A 488 -25.83 -33.35 -11.58
N ALA A 489 -25.06 -33.03 -12.62
CA ALA A 489 -23.63 -32.84 -12.48
C ALA A 489 -23.29 -31.69 -11.52
N ARG A 490 -24.04 -30.57 -11.56
CA ARG A 490 -23.88 -29.49 -10.57
C ARG A 490 -24.13 -29.95 -9.14
N ALA A 491 -25.13 -30.80 -8.90
CA ALA A 491 -25.42 -31.34 -7.58
C ALA A 491 -24.31 -32.30 -7.09
N ILE A 492 -23.86 -33.24 -7.94
CA ILE A 492 -22.78 -34.21 -7.61
C ILE A 492 -21.48 -33.49 -7.28
N HIS A 493 -21.14 -32.50 -8.11
CA HIS A 493 -19.88 -31.78 -8.02
C HIS A 493 -19.97 -30.56 -7.09
N ASN A 494 -21.09 -30.37 -6.37
CA ASN A 494 -21.33 -29.23 -5.48
C ASN A 494 -21.02 -27.87 -6.15
N ILE A 495 -21.39 -27.73 -7.42
CA ILE A 495 -21.16 -26.54 -8.22
C ILE A 495 -22.30 -25.56 -7.95
N PHE A 496 -22.13 -24.73 -6.94
CA PHE A 496 -23.10 -23.70 -6.56
C PHE A 496 -22.93 -22.40 -7.33
N ARG A 497 -21.73 -22.16 -7.87
CA ARG A 497 -21.42 -20.93 -8.60
C ARG A 497 -22.11 -20.92 -9.96
N MET A 498 -22.96 -19.93 -10.18
CA MET A 498 -23.60 -19.66 -11.46
C MET A 498 -23.21 -18.26 -11.91
N THR A 499 -22.86 -18.13 -13.18
CA THR A 499 -22.40 -16.86 -13.74
C THR A 499 -23.58 -16.09 -14.28
N GLU A 500 -23.91 -14.97 -13.66
CA GLU A 500 -25.00 -14.08 -14.11
C GLU A 500 -24.57 -13.31 -15.37
N SER A 501 -25.49 -13.17 -16.32
CA SER A 501 -25.29 -12.46 -17.58
C SER A 501 -26.59 -11.82 -18.04
N HIS A 502 -26.49 -10.70 -18.74
CA HIS A 502 -27.60 -10.13 -19.48
C HIS A 502 -27.69 -10.85 -20.83
N LEU A 503 -28.71 -11.70 -21.01
CA LEU A 503 -29.06 -12.29 -22.30
C LEU A 503 -29.87 -11.28 -23.11
N MET A 504 -29.24 -10.73 -24.14
CA MET A 504 -29.88 -9.84 -25.10
C MET A 504 -30.31 -10.64 -26.33
N VAL A 505 -31.62 -10.69 -26.55
CA VAL A 505 -32.26 -11.29 -27.72
C VAL A 505 -32.50 -10.21 -28.75
N THR A 506 -31.88 -10.33 -29.92
CA THR A 506 -32.14 -9.45 -31.07
C THR A 506 -32.72 -10.21 -32.26
N SER A 507 -33.08 -9.50 -33.33
CA SER A 507 -33.49 -10.13 -34.58
C SER A 507 -32.36 -10.87 -35.32
N LYS A 508 -31.11 -10.79 -34.84
CA LYS A 508 -29.94 -11.44 -35.45
C LYS A 508 -29.22 -12.40 -34.52
N ASN A 509 -29.10 -12.06 -33.24
CA ASN A 509 -28.20 -12.76 -32.31
C ASN A 509 -28.81 -12.94 -30.92
N LEU A 510 -28.33 -13.97 -30.21
CA LEU A 510 -28.42 -14.12 -28.76
C LEU A 510 -27.06 -13.74 -28.16
N ARG A 511 -26.99 -12.62 -27.45
CA ARG A 511 -25.74 -12.12 -26.84
C ARG A 511 -25.78 -12.27 -25.34
N LEU A 512 -24.73 -12.83 -24.76
CA LEU A 512 -24.52 -12.84 -23.31
C LEU A 512 -23.54 -11.75 -22.93
N ILE A 513 -24.04 -10.76 -22.22
CA ILE A 513 -23.30 -9.56 -21.84
C ILE A 513 -22.99 -9.63 -20.34
N ASP A 514 -21.75 -9.33 -20.00
CA ASP A 514 -21.35 -9.14 -18.63
C ASP A 514 -22.09 -7.94 -18.01
N PRO A 515 -22.84 -8.11 -16.91
CA PRO A 515 -23.63 -7.03 -16.34
C PRO A 515 -22.77 -5.88 -15.77
N GLN A 516 -21.53 -6.17 -15.36
CA GLN A 516 -20.63 -5.19 -14.75
C GLN A 516 -19.81 -4.45 -15.80
N THR A 517 -19.23 -5.17 -16.77
CA THR A 517 -18.31 -4.59 -17.76
C THR A 517 -18.99 -4.18 -19.06
N GLN A 518 -20.24 -4.61 -19.28
CA GLN A 518 -20.99 -4.45 -20.53
C GLN A 518 -20.30 -5.09 -21.76
N VAL A 519 -19.31 -5.96 -21.53
CA VAL A 519 -18.62 -6.71 -22.58
C VAL A 519 -19.46 -7.92 -22.98
N THR A 520 -19.61 -8.15 -24.29
CA THR A 520 -20.25 -9.38 -24.80
C THR A 520 -19.30 -10.55 -24.59
N ARG A 521 -19.68 -11.49 -23.71
CA ARG A 521 -18.90 -12.69 -23.36
C ARG A 521 -19.00 -13.77 -24.44
N THR A 522 -20.18 -13.93 -25.03
CA THR A 522 -20.41 -14.80 -26.18
C THR A 522 -21.63 -14.35 -26.98
N SER A 523 -21.70 -14.73 -28.25
CA SER A 523 -22.79 -14.40 -29.16
C SER A 523 -23.11 -15.60 -30.03
N PHE A 524 -24.39 -15.94 -30.13
CA PHE A 524 -24.90 -16.98 -31.01
C PHE A 524 -25.76 -16.35 -32.10
N GLU A 525 -25.49 -16.67 -33.37
CA GLU A 525 -26.38 -16.26 -34.45
C GLU A 525 -27.73 -16.93 -34.29
N LEU A 526 -28.82 -16.17 -34.36
CA LEU A 526 -30.18 -16.70 -34.13
C LEU A 526 -30.56 -17.76 -35.18
N ALA A 527 -29.94 -17.72 -36.36
CA ALA A 527 -30.09 -18.73 -37.40
C ALA A 527 -29.48 -20.09 -37.02
N THR A 528 -28.47 -20.12 -36.14
CA THR A 528 -27.79 -21.34 -35.67
C THR A 528 -28.47 -21.98 -34.46
N VAL A 529 -29.37 -21.25 -33.80
CA VAL A 529 -30.17 -21.77 -32.68
C VAL A 529 -31.29 -22.61 -33.28
N THR A 530 -31.23 -23.94 -33.19
CA THR A 530 -32.19 -24.81 -33.87
C THR A 530 -33.42 -25.08 -33.00
N GLN A 531 -33.20 -25.40 -31.72
CA GLN A 531 -34.25 -25.63 -30.72
C GLN A 531 -34.11 -24.75 -29.49
N PHE A 532 -35.22 -24.43 -28.84
CA PHE A 532 -35.25 -23.73 -27.55
C PHE A 532 -36.52 -24.10 -26.77
N ALA A 533 -36.39 -24.28 -25.46
CA ALA A 533 -37.51 -24.69 -24.60
C ALA A 533 -37.33 -24.23 -23.16
N ALA A 534 -38.44 -23.81 -22.54
CA ALA A 534 -38.53 -23.59 -21.11
C ALA A 534 -38.97 -24.90 -20.42
N HIS A 535 -38.52 -25.11 -19.18
CA HIS A 535 -38.92 -26.27 -18.40
C HIS A 535 -40.37 -26.14 -17.92
N GLN A 536 -41.14 -27.23 -18.01
CA GLN A 536 -42.58 -27.25 -17.72
C GLN A 536 -42.89 -26.92 -16.25
N ASP A 537 -42.19 -27.56 -15.31
CA ASP A 537 -42.40 -27.31 -13.88
C ASP A 537 -41.57 -26.14 -13.32
N ASN A 538 -40.28 -26.06 -13.67
CA ASN A 538 -39.41 -24.98 -13.23
C ASN A 538 -39.39 -23.86 -14.26
N ARG A 539 -40.32 -22.91 -14.11
CA ARG A 539 -40.47 -21.76 -15.01
C ARG A 539 -39.23 -20.87 -15.15
N ARG A 540 -38.20 -21.03 -14.32
CA ARG A 540 -36.94 -20.29 -14.43
C ARG A 540 -35.93 -20.96 -15.33
N LEU A 541 -36.08 -22.24 -15.66
CA LEU A 541 -35.14 -22.95 -16.51
C LEU A 541 -35.49 -22.76 -17.99
N ILE A 542 -34.47 -22.41 -18.78
CA ILE A 542 -34.53 -22.22 -20.22
C ILE A 542 -33.26 -22.81 -20.82
N GLY A 543 -33.39 -23.46 -21.97
CA GLY A 543 -32.25 -23.93 -22.72
C GLY A 543 -32.49 -23.84 -24.22
N PHE A 544 -31.41 -23.86 -24.97
CA PHE A 544 -31.44 -23.87 -26.43
C PHE A 544 -30.27 -24.64 -27.01
N VAL A 545 -30.47 -25.19 -28.21
CA VAL A 545 -29.47 -25.94 -28.97
C VAL A 545 -28.89 -25.05 -30.05
N VAL A 546 -27.57 -25.05 -30.18
CA VAL A 546 -26.83 -24.30 -31.20
C VAL A 546 -26.02 -25.26 -32.05
N HIS A 547 -26.09 -25.09 -33.37
CA HIS A 547 -25.16 -25.70 -34.32
C HIS A 547 -23.85 -24.88 -34.39
N LEU A 548 -22.73 -25.50 -34.05
CA LEU A 548 -21.39 -24.90 -34.07
C LEU A 548 -20.61 -25.47 -35.27
N ASN A 549 -20.11 -24.58 -36.13
CA ASN A 549 -19.24 -24.95 -37.25
C ASN A 549 -17.77 -24.85 -36.79
N GLU A 550 -17.27 -25.89 -36.10
CA GLU A 550 -15.89 -25.89 -35.61
C GLU A 550 -14.87 -26.32 -36.69
N THR A 551 -15.27 -27.15 -37.67
CA THR A 551 -14.44 -27.53 -38.83
C THR A 551 -15.27 -27.82 -40.10
N PRO A 552 -14.73 -27.65 -41.32
CA PRO A 552 -15.47 -28.01 -42.53
C PRO A 552 -15.59 -29.53 -42.66
N GLY A 553 -16.73 -30.09 -42.22
CA GLY A 553 -17.08 -31.50 -42.36
C GLY A 553 -17.65 -32.19 -41.12
N GLU A 554 -17.51 -31.58 -39.93
CA GLU A 554 -18.15 -32.06 -38.68
C GLU A 554 -19.04 -30.96 -38.10
N GLU A 555 -20.35 -31.13 -38.23
CA GLU A 555 -21.35 -30.31 -37.54
C GLU A 555 -21.44 -30.81 -36.08
N SER A 556 -21.17 -29.91 -35.12
CA SER A 556 -21.28 -30.21 -33.68
C SER A 556 -22.42 -29.41 -33.09
N MET A 557 -23.32 -30.08 -32.37
CA MET A 557 -24.44 -29.44 -31.69
C MET A 557 -24.17 -29.36 -30.19
N SER A 558 -24.50 -28.23 -29.58
CA SER A 558 -24.41 -28.04 -28.13
C SER A 558 -25.70 -27.47 -27.56
N ALA A 559 -26.17 -28.07 -26.46
CA ALA A 559 -27.25 -27.53 -25.66
C ALA A 559 -26.69 -26.64 -24.55
N TYR A 560 -27.26 -25.45 -24.40
CA TYR A 560 -26.91 -24.48 -23.37
C TYR A 560 -28.09 -24.33 -22.41
N VAL A 561 -27.83 -24.43 -21.10
CA VAL A 561 -28.85 -24.40 -20.06
C VAL A 561 -28.63 -23.19 -19.14
N PHE A 562 -29.71 -22.47 -18.87
CA PHE A 562 -29.71 -21.27 -18.03
C PHE A 562 -30.85 -21.26 -17.01
N GLU A 563 -30.62 -20.56 -15.90
CA GLU A 563 -31.65 -20.12 -14.98
C GLU A 563 -31.95 -18.63 -15.22
N SER A 564 -33.18 -18.27 -15.55
CA SER A 564 -33.64 -16.88 -15.68
C SER A 564 -34.24 -16.34 -14.39
N ASN A 565 -34.10 -15.03 -14.17
CA ASN A 565 -34.86 -14.31 -13.14
C ASN A 565 -36.34 -14.09 -13.53
N THR A 566 -36.69 -14.31 -14.79
CA THR A 566 -38.05 -14.24 -15.34
C THR A 566 -38.53 -15.63 -15.77
N GLU A 567 -39.79 -15.74 -16.20
CA GLU A 567 -40.31 -16.97 -16.79
C GLU A 567 -39.60 -17.26 -18.12
N GLY A 568 -38.97 -18.43 -18.24
CA GLY A 568 -38.24 -18.87 -19.42
C GLY A 568 -39.08 -18.85 -20.70
N GLU A 569 -40.40 -19.01 -20.57
CA GLU A 569 -41.36 -18.86 -21.68
C GLU A 569 -41.30 -17.47 -22.33
N LYS A 570 -40.98 -16.41 -21.58
CA LYS A 570 -40.81 -15.05 -22.13
C LYS A 570 -39.56 -14.95 -23.00
N ILE A 571 -38.51 -15.66 -22.63
CA ILE A 571 -37.28 -15.76 -23.41
C ILE A 571 -37.57 -16.56 -24.69
N CYS A 572 -38.26 -17.71 -24.59
CA CYS A 572 -38.71 -18.47 -25.76
C CYS A 572 -39.53 -17.59 -26.72
N TYR A 573 -40.48 -16.82 -26.19
CA TYR A 573 -41.30 -15.92 -27.01
C TYR A 573 -40.46 -14.87 -27.73
N ALA A 574 -39.47 -14.26 -27.05
CA ALA A 574 -38.56 -13.31 -27.67
C ALA A 574 -37.71 -13.95 -28.79
N ILE A 575 -37.23 -15.18 -28.58
CA ILE A 575 -36.47 -15.95 -29.58
C ILE A 575 -37.36 -16.28 -30.79
N SER A 576 -38.59 -16.74 -30.58
CA SER A 576 -39.56 -17.00 -31.65
C SER A 576 -39.84 -15.75 -32.48
N LEU A 577 -40.12 -14.61 -31.82
CA LEU A 577 -40.35 -13.34 -32.50
C LEU A 577 -39.13 -12.90 -33.32
N GLY A 578 -37.92 -13.11 -32.79
CA GLY A 578 -36.68 -12.84 -33.53
C GLY A 578 -36.57 -13.68 -34.80
N LYS A 579 -36.91 -14.98 -34.74
CA LYS A 579 -36.91 -15.88 -35.90
C LYS A 579 -37.97 -15.48 -36.93
N GLU A 580 -39.18 -15.12 -36.50
CA GLU A 580 -40.25 -14.63 -37.39
C GLU A 580 -39.82 -13.36 -38.15
N ILE A 581 -39.12 -12.44 -37.49
CA ILE A 581 -38.57 -11.24 -38.13
C ILE A 581 -37.54 -11.60 -39.21
N ILE A 582 -36.66 -12.59 -38.96
CA ILE A 582 -35.70 -13.09 -39.96
C ILE A 582 -36.44 -13.67 -41.18
N GLU A 583 -37.48 -14.47 -40.96
CA GLU A 583 -38.26 -15.08 -42.04
C GLU A 583 -39.03 -14.04 -42.86
N ALA A 584 -39.66 -13.07 -42.20
CA ALA A 584 -40.36 -11.95 -42.87
C ALA A 584 -39.39 -11.11 -43.73
N LYS A 585 -38.17 -10.85 -43.23
CA LYS A 585 -37.11 -10.17 -44.00
C LYS A 585 -36.69 -10.99 -45.22
N LYS A 586 -36.55 -12.32 -45.10
CA LYS A 586 -36.23 -13.21 -46.24
C LYS A 586 -37.30 -13.22 -47.33
N PHE A 587 -38.57 -13.03 -46.97
CA PHE A 587 -39.69 -12.93 -47.93
C PHE A 587 -39.68 -11.59 -48.69
N ASN A 588 -39.44 -10.47 -48.00
CA ASN A 588 -39.39 -9.14 -48.64
C ASN A 588 -38.19 -8.93 -49.59
N LEU A 589 -37.14 -9.77 -49.49
CA LEU A 589 -35.99 -9.77 -50.42
C LEU A 589 -36.18 -10.67 -51.66
N LYS A 590 -37.25 -11.48 -51.71
CA LYS A 590 -37.55 -12.42 -52.82
C LYS A 590 -38.70 -11.97 -53.75
N THR A 591 -39.43 -10.93 -53.37
CA THR A 591 -40.35 -10.15 -54.22
C THR A 591 -39.66 -8.89 -54.70
#